data_AF-A0A6V7IFR6-F1
#
_entry.id   AF-A0A6V7IFR6-F1
#
_cell.length_a   1.000
_cell.length_b   1.000
_cell.length_c   1.000
_cell.angle_alpha   90.00
_cell.angle_beta   90.00
_cell.angle_gamma   90.00
#
_symmetry.space_group_name_H-M   'P 1'
#
loop_
_entity.id
_entity.type
_entity.pdbx_description
1 polymer ?
#
loop_
_entity_poly.entity_id
_entity_poly.type
_entity_poly.pdbx_seq_one_letter_code
_entity_poly.pdbx_strand_id
1 'polypeptide(L)' 'KLLENIRLLRVLNLTSNRIKKINKEGPCFETHGLCSTFIDEVYLNDNRLETVPSAFFSSNTLKILTLHNNAMKNIT' A
#
# COMPACT_ATOMS: atom_id res chain seq x y z
N LYS A 1 2.75 13.59 -3.02
CA LYS A 1 3.78 14.29 -3.83
C LYS A 1 5.00 13.44 -4.16
N LEU A 2 5.74 12.82 -3.22
CA LEU A 2 6.97 12.08 -3.59
C LEU A 2 6.74 10.80 -4.44
N LEU A 3 5.64 10.07 -4.19
CA LEU A 3 5.34 8.80 -4.87
C LEU A 3 4.51 8.98 -6.16
N GLU A 4 4.11 10.21 -6.50
CA GLU A 4 3.21 10.50 -7.62
C GLU A 4 3.81 10.19 -9.00
N ASN A 5 5.14 10.08 -9.10
CA ASN A 5 5.81 9.99 -10.40
C ASN A 5 6.71 8.76 -10.57
N ILE A 6 6.65 7.80 -9.65
CA ILE A 6 7.55 6.62 -9.67
C ILE A 6 6.89 5.45 -10.41
N ARG A 7 6.59 5.64 -11.70
CA ARG A 7 5.85 4.68 -12.54
C ARG A 7 6.54 3.32 -12.71
N LEU A 8 7.84 3.25 -12.40
CA LEU A 8 8.64 2.04 -12.48
C LEU A 8 8.81 1.34 -11.12
N LEU A 9 8.22 1.86 -10.04
CA LEU A 9 8.36 1.25 -8.72
C LEU A 9 7.65 -0.10 -8.70
N ARG A 10 8.44 -1.17 -8.53
CA ARG A 10 7.96 -2.56 -8.42
C ARG A 10 7.92 -3.03 -6.98
N VAL A 11 8.84 -2.55 -6.14
CA VAL A 11 9.00 -2.98 -4.75
C VAL A 11 9.00 -1.75 -3.84
N LEU A 12 8.12 -1.74 -2.85
CA LEU A 12 8.03 -0.71 -1.83
C LEU A 12 8.20 -1.34 -0.45
N ASN A 13 9.33 -1.04 0.20
CA ASN A 13 9.58 -1.49 1.57
C ASN A 13 9.48 -0.32 2.55
N LEU A 14 8.50 -0.38 3.44
CA LEU A 14 8.22 0.58 4.50
C LEU A 14 8.19 -0.10 5.88
N THR A 15 8.84 -1.25 5.99
CA THR A 15 8.99 -2.03 7.23
C THR A 15 9.55 -1.18 8.37
N SER A 16 9.12 -1.43 9.61
CA SER A 16 9.69 -0.82 10.82
C SER A 16 9.58 0.70 10.85
N ASN A 17 8.44 1.23 10.43
CA ASN A 17 8.10 2.64 10.55
C ASN A 17 7.02 2.87 11.61
N ARG A 18 6.47 4.08 11.68
CA ARG A 18 5.38 4.44 12.60
C ARG A 18 4.08 4.77 11.86
N ILE A 19 3.87 4.16 10.69
CA ILE A 19 2.76 4.48 9.80
C ILE A 19 1.45 4.02 10.46
N LYS A 20 0.52 4.95 10.63
CA LYS A 20 -0.80 4.69 11.23
C LYS A 20 -1.91 4.49 10.19
N LYS A 21 -1.77 5.16 9.05
CA LYS A 21 -2.79 5.19 8.01
C LYS A 21 -2.13 5.28 6.64
N ILE A 22 -2.70 4.54 5.68
CA ILE A 22 -2.43 4.71 4.26
C ILE A 22 -3.65 5.42 3.67
N ASN A 23 -3.44 6.59 3.10
CA ASN A 23 -4.54 7.41 2.58
C ASN A 23 -5.11 6.79 1.30
N LYS A 24 -6.43 6.64 1.26
CA LYS A 24 -7.20 6.13 0.11
C LYS A 24 -7.20 7.09 -1.09
N GLU A 25 -6.85 8.36 -0.85
CA GLU A 25 -6.82 9.47 -1.82
C GLU A 25 -5.42 9.65 -2.46
N GLY A 26 -4.52 8.68 -2.27
CA GLY A 26 -3.27 8.69 -3.00
C GLY A 26 -3.50 8.43 -4.49
N PRO A 27 -2.60 8.87 -5.38
CA PRO A 27 -2.72 8.68 -6.84
C PRO A 27 -2.82 7.21 -7.27
N CYS A 28 -2.52 6.29 -6.36
CA CYS A 28 -2.54 4.85 -6.53
C CYS A 28 -3.85 4.18 -6.08
N PHE A 29 -4.75 4.90 -5.39
CA PHE A 29 -5.86 4.29 -4.63
C PHE A 29 -7.24 4.87 -4.96
N GLU A 30 -7.32 5.87 -5.85
CA GLU A 30 -8.60 6.33 -6.38
C GLU A 30 -9.12 5.46 -7.53
N THR A 31 -10.44 5.30 -7.50
CA THR A 31 -11.33 4.42 -8.28
C THR A 31 -11.39 4.68 -9.80
N HIS A 32 -10.44 5.43 -10.36
CA HIS A 32 -10.38 5.72 -11.81
C HIS A 32 -9.26 4.98 -12.54
N GLY A 33 -8.86 3.81 -12.05
CA GLY A 33 -8.19 2.78 -12.86
C GLY A 33 -6.76 3.10 -13.31
N LEU A 34 -6.16 4.19 -12.82
CA LEU A 34 -4.81 4.61 -13.18
C LEU A 34 -3.90 4.65 -11.95
N CYS A 35 -3.84 3.52 -11.22
CA CYS A 35 -2.66 3.26 -10.41
C CYS A 35 -1.49 3.08 -11.40
N SER A 36 -0.79 4.18 -11.72
CA SER A 36 0.35 4.14 -12.66
C SER A 36 1.57 3.40 -12.10
N THR A 37 1.44 2.87 -10.88
CA THR A 37 2.48 2.16 -10.15
C THR A 37 2.17 0.68 -10.19
N PHE A 38 2.84 -0.04 -11.09
CA PHE A 38 2.81 -1.50 -11.16
C PHE A 38 3.63 -2.09 -10.01
N ILE A 39 3.18 -1.91 -8.77
CA ILE A 39 3.86 -2.50 -7.61
C ILE A 39 3.54 -3.99 -7.57
N ASP A 40 4.60 -4.78 -7.46
CA ASP A 40 4.57 -6.23 -7.24
C ASP A 40 4.67 -6.58 -5.77
N GLU A 41 5.42 -5.80 -4.98
CA GLU A 41 5.72 -6.14 -3.60
C GLU A 41 5.60 -4.92 -2.69
N VAL A 42 4.84 -5.08 -1.60
CA VAL A 42 4.67 -4.07 -0.56
C VAL A 42 4.97 -4.69 0.80
N TYR A 43 5.96 -4.13 1.48
CA TYR A 43 6.32 -4.55 2.84
C TYR A 43 5.94 -3.46 3.84
N LEU A 44 4.98 -3.75 4.71
CA LEU A 44 4.40 -2.81 5.68
C LEU A 44 4.42 -3.36 7.11
N ASN A 45 5.12 -4.46 7.36
CA ASN A 45 5.24 -5.02 8.69
C ASN A 45 5.92 -4.07 9.69
N ASP A 46 5.67 -4.31 10.98
CA ASP A 46 6.22 -3.52 12.09
C ASP A 46 5.85 -2.03 11.98
N ASN A 47 4.56 -1.77 11.78
CA ASN A 47 3.99 -0.42 11.73
C ASN A 47 2.83 -0.32 12.74
N ARG A 48 1.95 0.67 12.57
CA ARG A 48 0.80 0.93 13.47
C ARG A 48 -0.50 1.02 12.69
N LEU A 49 -0.59 0.30 11.57
CA LEU A 49 -1.77 0.32 10.69
C LEU A 49 -2.93 -0.37 11.39
N GLU A 50 -4.09 0.29 11.41
CA GLU A 50 -5.35 -0.31 11.88
C GLU A 50 -6.19 -0.88 10.73
N THR A 51 -6.01 -0.32 9.54
CA THR A 51 -6.65 -0.70 8.29
C THR A 51 -5.71 -0.48 7.11
N VAL A 52 -6.00 -1.13 5.99
CA VAL A 52 -5.36 -0.88 4.70
C VAL A 52 -6.43 -0.65 3.63
N PRO A 53 -6.14 0.11 2.55
CA PRO A 53 -7.08 0.30 1.46
C PRO A 53 -7.43 -1.01 0.74
N SER A 54 -8.71 -1.20 0.42
CA SER A 54 -9.20 -2.32 -0.41
C SER A 54 -8.47 -2.44 -1.75
N ALA A 55 -7.95 -1.31 -2.26
CA ALA A 55 -7.21 -1.23 -3.50
C ALA A 55 -5.95 -2.13 -3.56
N PHE A 56 -5.34 -2.50 -2.42
CA PHE A 56 -4.26 -3.50 -2.42
C PHE A 56 -4.76 -4.88 -2.85
N PHE A 57 -6.02 -5.20 -2.58
CA PHE A 57 -6.63 -6.49 -2.91
C PHE A 57 -7.29 -6.50 -4.29
N SER A 58 -7.55 -5.34 -4.89
CA SER A 58 -7.99 -5.22 -6.28
C SER A 58 -6.83 -5.04 -7.28
N SER A 59 -5.58 -5.05 -6.81
CA SER A 59 -4.41 -4.92 -7.67
C SER A 59 -4.16 -6.20 -8.45
N ASN A 60 -4.03 -6.09 -9.77
CA ASN A 60 -3.73 -7.22 -10.64
C ASN A 60 -2.24 -7.58 -10.69
N THR A 61 -1.35 -6.74 -10.14
CA THR A 61 0.11 -6.98 -10.18
C THR A 61 0.72 -7.29 -8.83
N LEU A 62 0.04 -6.97 -7.74
CA LEU A 62 0.58 -7.18 -6.41
C LEU A 62 0.68 -8.68 -6.12
N LYS A 63 1.90 -9.14 -5.86
CA LYS A 63 2.25 -10.54 -5.55
C LYS A 63 2.53 -10.72 -4.06
N ILE A 64 3.12 -9.72 -3.41
CA ILE A 64 3.52 -9.78 -2.00
C ILE A 64 2.97 -8.57 -1.26
N LEU A 65 2.26 -8.84 -0.16
CA LEU A 65 1.82 -7.85 0.81
C LEU A 65 2.06 -8.37 2.24
N THR A 66 2.98 -7.75 2.99
CA THR A 66 3.22 -8.11 4.40
C THR A 66 2.64 -7.06 5.34
N LEU A 67 1.83 -7.51 6.30
CA LEU A 67 1.13 -6.65 7.26
C LEU A 67 1.28 -7.09 8.72
N HIS A 68 2.09 -8.10 9.01
CA HIS A 68 2.29 -8.58 10.38
C HIS A 68 2.87 -7.49 11.29
N ASN A 69 2.67 -7.62 12.61
CA ASN A 69 3.08 -6.61 13.60
C ASN A 69 2.52 -5.21 13.28
N ASN A 70 1.21 -5.16 12.98
CA ASN A 70 0.41 -3.94 12.92
C ASN A 70 -0.76 -4.04 13.91
N ALA A 71 -1.56 -2.99 14.01
CA ALA A 71 -2.75 -2.93 14.87
C ALA A 71 -4.04 -3.26 14.10
N MET A 72 -3.96 -4.16 13.11
CA MET A 72 -5.04 -4.46 12.17
C MET A 72 -6.27 -4.98 12.91
N LYS A 73 -7.39 -4.27 12.79
CA LYS A 73 -8.68 -4.67 13.37
C LYS A 73 -9.62 -5.27 12.33
N ASN A 74 -9.60 -4.71 11.13
CA ASN A 74 -10.45 -5.11 10.02
C ASN A 74 -9.70 -4.93 8.70
N ILE A 75 -10.13 -5.68 7.68
CA ILE A 75 -9.80 -5.43 6.28
C ILE A 75 -10.98 -4.62 5.72
N THR A 76 -10.73 -3.47 5.10
CA THR A 76 -11.77 -2.56 4.57
C THR A 76 -11.68 -2.42 3.08
#